data_AF-A0A1G8NM46-F1
#
_entry.id   AF-A0A1G8NM46-F1
#
_cell.length_a   1.000
_cell.length_b   1.000
_cell.length_c   1.000
_cell.angle_alpha   90.00
_cell.angle_beta   90.00
_cell.angle_gamma   90.00
#
_symmetry.space_group_name_H-M   'P 1'
#
loop_
_entity.id
_entity.type
_entity.pdbx_description
1 polymer ?
#
loop_
_entity_poly.entity_id
_entity_poly.type
_entity_poly.pdbx_seq_one_letter_code
_entity_poly.pdbx_strand_id
1 'polypeptide(L)'
;MYRDIIDGDKLKKLLPDLPEDLSNGELEIFIRPYSDDSKKLEEVLRKIKKQVNRSAFLGKEKEVFFFEAEEVPDDLRKPLTSKLKELGYNADIKEGARGTVILTLRWKNT
;
A
#
# COMPACT_ATOMS: atom_id res chain seq x y z
N MET A 1 3.42 -10.46 -14.76
CA MET A 1 3.88 -9.16 -14.24
C MET A 1 4.95 -8.67 -15.18
N TYR A 2 4.86 -7.43 -15.66
CA TYR A 2 5.84 -6.85 -16.58
C TYR A 2 6.50 -5.64 -15.90
N ARG A 3 7.82 -5.56 -16.01
CA ARG A 3 8.66 -4.49 -15.46
C ARG A 3 9.34 -3.80 -16.62
N ASP A 4 9.25 -2.48 -16.66
CA ASP A 4 9.93 -1.68 -17.68
C ASP A 4 10.40 -0.34 -17.11
N ILE A 5 11.30 0.32 -17.84
CA ILE A 5 11.76 1.68 -17.54
C ILE A 5 11.22 2.59 -18.63
N ILE A 6 10.51 3.64 -18.23
CA ILE A 6 9.93 4.62 -19.13
C ILE A 6 10.41 6.03 -18.80
N ASP A 7 10.61 6.83 -19.84
CA ASP A 7 10.85 8.26 -19.71
C ASP A 7 9.60 8.98 -19.17
N GLY A 8 9.76 9.73 -18.06
CA GLY A 8 8.69 10.47 -17.41
C GLY A 8 8.01 11.50 -18.31
N ASP A 9 8.72 12.12 -19.25
CA ASP A 9 8.15 13.08 -20.19
C ASP A 9 7.23 12.37 -21.20
N LYS A 10 7.63 11.17 -21.65
CA LYS A 10 6.78 10.33 -22.51
C LYS A 10 5.55 9.84 -21.76
N LEU A 11 5.69 9.48 -20.47
CA LEU A 11 4.57 9.06 -19.66
C LEU A 11 3.59 10.20 -19.37
N LYS A 12 4.07 11.44 -19.12
CA LYS A 12 3.22 12.62 -18.89
C LYS A 12 2.35 12.96 -20.12
N LYS A 13 2.84 12.69 -21.33
CA LYS A 13 2.03 12.85 -22.56
C LYS A 13 0.84 11.88 -22.61
N LEU A 14 0.99 10.70 -22.01
CA LEU A 14 -0.07 9.68 -21.93
C LEU A 14 -0.94 9.85 -20.68
N LEU A 15 -0.36 10.35 -19.59
CA LEU A 15 -0.98 10.59 -18.28
C LEU A 15 -0.74 12.06 -17.89
N PRO A 16 -1.57 13.00 -18.37
CA PRO A 16 -1.35 14.44 -18.15
C PRO A 16 -1.41 14.85 -16.67
N ASP A 17 -2.06 14.05 -15.83
CA ASP A 17 -2.15 14.26 -14.38
C ASP A 17 -0.91 13.75 -13.61
N LEU A 18 0.12 13.27 -14.31
CA LEU A 18 1.36 12.81 -13.69
C LEU A 18 2.08 14.01 -13.01
N PRO A 19 2.45 13.89 -11.71
CA PRO A 19 3.21 14.91 -10.99
C PRO A 19 4.51 15.32 -11.72
N GLU A 20 4.87 16.61 -11.67
CA GLU A 20 6.02 17.15 -12.43
C GLU A 20 7.38 16.62 -11.96
N ASP A 21 7.47 16.26 -10.68
CA ASP A 21 8.63 15.60 -10.09
C ASP A 21 8.88 14.22 -10.70
N LEU A 22 7.83 13.53 -11.13
CA LEU A 22 7.92 12.24 -11.81
C LEU A 22 8.14 12.39 -13.33
N SER A 23 7.82 13.54 -13.92
CA SER A 23 8.00 13.75 -15.36
C SER A 23 9.43 14.05 -15.76
N ASN A 24 10.27 14.49 -14.83
CA ASN A 24 11.64 14.95 -15.12
C ASN A 24 12.70 13.85 -14.94
N GLY A 25 12.33 12.57 -14.98
CA GLY A 25 13.27 11.45 -14.79
C GLY A 25 12.84 10.13 -15.43
N GLU A 26 13.71 9.12 -15.32
CA GLU A 26 13.38 7.75 -15.71
C GLU A 26 12.57 7.08 -14.61
N LEU A 27 11.40 6.56 -14.97
CA LEU A 27 10.46 5.91 -14.08
C LEU A 27 10.50 4.41 -14.28
N GLU A 28 10.67 3.68 -13.19
CA GLU A 28 10.45 2.25 -13.18
C GLU A 28 8.95 1.97 -12.98
N ILE A 29 8.33 1.29 -13.94
CA ILE A 29 6.90 0.98 -13.92
C ILE A 29 6.64 -0.53 -13.83
N PHE A 30 5.61 -0.88 -13.06
CA PHE A 30 5.14 -2.25 -12.89
C PHE A 30 3.74 -2.39 -13.50
N ILE A 31 3.64 -3.08 -14.63
CA ILE A 31 2.36 -3.32 -15.31
C ILE A 31 1.85 -4.70 -14.92
N ARG A 32 0.62 -4.74 -14.41
CA ARG A 32 -0.11 -5.98 -14.13
C ARG A 32 -1.55 -5.86 -14.64
N PRO A 33 -2.16 -6.97 -15.09
CA PRO A 33 -3.59 -6.99 -15.39
C PRO A 33 -4.37 -6.52 -14.15
N TYR A 34 -5.36 -5.67 -14.39
CA TYR A 34 -6.28 -5.23 -13.34
C TYR A 34 -7.11 -6.43 -12.86
N SER A 35 -7.23 -6.60 -11.54
CA SER A 35 -8.12 -7.57 -10.91
C SER A 35 -8.93 -6.90 -9.80
N ASP A 36 -10.14 -7.38 -9.53
CA ASP A 36 -10.97 -6.84 -8.44
C ASP A 36 -10.29 -6.97 -7.07
N ASP A 37 -9.50 -8.03 -6.88
CA ASP A 37 -8.66 -8.22 -5.68
C ASP A 37 -7.62 -7.09 -5.53
N SER A 38 -7.12 -6.57 -6.64
CA SER A 38 -6.17 -5.44 -6.64
C SER A 38 -6.83 -4.14 -6.18
N LYS A 39 -8.12 -3.93 -6.49
CA LYS A 39 -8.88 -2.77 -6.03
C LYS A 39 -9.04 -2.79 -4.51
N LYS A 40 -9.42 -3.94 -3.96
CA LYS A 40 -9.62 -4.12 -2.52
C LYS A 40 -8.31 -3.96 -1.74
N LEU A 41 -7.20 -4.49 -2.29
CA LEU A 41 -5.87 -4.26 -1.75
C LEU A 41 -5.52 -2.77 -1.66
N GLU A 42 -5.72 -2.02 -2.75
CA GLU A 42 -5.42 -0.59 -2.81
C GLU A 42 -6.31 0.23 -1.86
N GLU A 43 -7.58 -0.13 -1.72
CA GLU A 43 -8.49 0.52 -0.77
C GLU A 43 -8.02 0.36 0.68
N VAL A 44 -7.63 -0.87 1.07
CA VAL A 44 -7.08 -1.15 2.40
C VAL A 44 -5.76 -0.40 2.63
N LEU A 45 -4.86 -0.41 1.65
CA LEU A 45 -3.59 0.33 1.71
C LEU A 45 -3.81 1.84 1.87
N ARG A 46 -4.80 2.42 1.18
CA ARG A 46 -5.13 3.84 1.30
C ARG A 46 -5.65 4.19 2.69
N LYS A 47 -6.51 3.36 3.28
CA LYS A 47 -6.97 3.53 4.68
C LYS A 47 -5.79 3.52 5.64
N ILE A 48 -4.89 2.54 5.50
CA ILE A 48 -3.69 2.41 6.33
C ILE A 48 -2.79 3.63 6.21
N LYS A 49 -2.39 4.02 4.98
CA LYS A 49 -1.48 5.14 4.74
C LYS A 49 -1.97 6.44 5.38
N LYS A 50 -3.27 6.73 5.26
CA LYS A 50 -3.87 7.94 5.85
C LYS A 50 -3.71 7.98 7.38
N GLN A 51 -3.95 6.86 8.05
CA GLN A 51 -3.86 6.77 9.51
C GLN A 51 -2.41 6.70 9.99
N VAL A 52 -1.54 5.99 9.27
CA VAL A 52 -0.09 5.95 9.55
C VAL A 52 0.53 7.33 9.45
N ASN A 53 0.27 8.08 8.37
CA ASN A 53 0.80 9.45 8.21
C ASN A 53 0.40 10.36 9.37
N ARG A 54 -0.88 10.28 9.79
CA ARG A 54 -1.36 11.03 10.96
C ARG A 54 -0.67 10.60 12.25
N SER A 55 -0.44 9.30 12.42
CA SER A 55 0.15 8.74 13.64
C SER A 55 1.65 9.02 13.73
N ALA A 56 2.36 8.93 12.60
CA ALA A 56 3.76 9.30 12.47
C ALA A 56 3.96 10.80 12.75
N PHE A 57 3.06 11.67 12.26
CA PHE A 57 3.08 13.10 12.60
C PHE A 57 2.95 13.35 14.11
N LEU A 58 2.27 12.46 14.84
CA LEU A 58 2.15 12.52 16.30
C LEU A 58 3.32 11.82 17.03
N GLY A 59 4.38 11.42 16.32
CA GLY A 59 5.56 10.76 16.88
C GLY A 59 5.35 9.28 17.24
N LYS A 60 4.23 8.66 16.85
CA LYS A 60 4.03 7.22 17.06
C LYS A 60 4.87 6.42 16.08
N GLU A 61 5.28 5.23 16.51
CA GLU A 61 6.06 4.27 15.72
C GLU A 61 5.30 2.95 15.45
N LYS A 62 4.06 2.88 15.93
CA LYS A 62 3.21 1.70 15.84
C LYS A 62 1.74 2.11 15.78
N GLU A 63 0.97 1.40 14.98
CA GLU A 63 -0.49 1.49 14.92
C GLU A 63 -1.10 0.09 14.79
N VAL A 64 -2.32 -0.07 15.31
CA VAL A 64 -3.09 -1.31 15.23
C VAL A 64 -4.40 -1.01 14.52
N PHE A 65 -4.67 -1.80 13.49
CA PHE A 65 -5.88 -1.73 12.68
C PHE A 65 -6.75 -2.94 12.95
N PHE A 66 -8.06 -2.70 12.97
CA PHE A 66 -9.07 -3.73 13.10
C PHE A 66 -9.91 -3.69 11.84
N PHE A 67 -10.00 -4.82 11.16
CA PHE A 67 -10.78 -5.01 9.94
C PHE A 67 -11.78 -6.13 10.16
N GLU A 68 -12.91 -6.06 9.46
CA GLU A 68 -13.78 -7.23 9.34
C GLU A 68 -13.14 -8.25 8.39
N ALA A 69 -13.45 -9.56 8.56
CA ALA A 69 -12.95 -10.61 7.67
C ALA A 69 -13.31 -10.34 6.20
N GLU A 70 -14.46 -9.70 5.95
CA GLU A 70 -14.87 -9.31 4.61
C GLU A 70 -14.00 -8.18 4.04
N GLU A 71 -13.44 -7.29 4.87
CA GLU A 71 -12.56 -6.22 4.40
C GLU A 71 -11.17 -6.75 4.03
N VAL A 72 -10.64 -7.70 4.81
CA VAL A 72 -9.34 -8.34 4.58
C VAL A 72 -9.50 -9.86 4.59
N PRO A 73 -9.98 -10.46 3.50
CA PRO A 73 -10.12 -11.90 3.40
C PRO A 73 -8.75 -12.60 3.38
N ASP A 74 -8.74 -13.90 3.67
CA ASP A 74 -7.52 -14.70 3.90
C ASP A 74 -6.52 -14.65 2.73
N ASP A 75 -7.04 -14.68 1.51
CA ASP A 75 -6.30 -14.55 0.26
C ASP A 75 -5.61 -13.18 0.12
N LEU A 76 -6.20 -12.12 0.70
CA LEU A 76 -5.65 -10.76 0.69
C LEU A 76 -4.59 -10.53 1.80
N ARG A 77 -4.61 -11.30 2.89
CA ARG A 77 -3.70 -11.11 4.03
C ARG A 77 -2.22 -11.19 3.62
N LYS A 78 -1.85 -12.17 2.79
CA LYS A 78 -0.48 -12.34 2.29
C LYS A 78 -0.04 -11.19 1.37
N PRO A 79 -0.77 -10.86 0.28
CA PRO A 79 -0.49 -9.70 -0.56
C PRO A 79 -0.36 -8.39 0.21
N LEU A 80 -1.27 -8.14 1.16
CA LEU A 80 -1.26 -6.94 2.00
C LEU A 80 0.02 -6.85 2.85
N THR A 81 0.38 -7.94 3.53
CA THR A 81 1.58 -8.00 4.36
C THR A 81 2.85 -7.78 3.53
N SER A 82 2.95 -8.44 2.37
CA SER A 82 4.09 -8.27 1.46
C SER A 82 4.21 -6.82 0.99
N LYS A 83 3.09 -6.20 0.59
CA LYS A 83 3.13 -4.82 0.11
C LYS A 83 3.48 -3.81 1.19
N LEU A 84 3.02 -4.02 2.42
CA LEU A 84 3.39 -3.17 3.56
C LEU A 84 4.88 -3.28 3.90
N LYS A 85 5.47 -4.48 3.77
CA LYS A 85 6.92 -4.69 3.94
C LYS A 85 7.74 -4.00 2.85
N GLU A 86 7.30 -4.05 1.59
CA GLU A 86 7.92 -3.30 0.49
C GLU A 86 7.91 -1.78 0.74
N LEU A 87 6.86 -1.27 1.39
CA LEU A 87 6.74 0.14 1.77
C LEU A 87 7.56 0.52 3.01
N GLY A 88 8.37 -0.39 3.56
CA GLY A 88 9.24 -0.14 4.71
C GLY A 88 8.58 -0.36 6.07
N TYR A 89 7.35 -0.88 6.12
CA TYR A 89 6.68 -1.19 7.39
C TYR A 89 6.97 -2.60 7.86
N ASN A 90 7.02 -2.78 9.19
CA ASN A 90 6.92 -4.11 9.78
C ASN A 90 5.44 -4.41 10.08
N ALA A 91 4.87 -5.34 9.31
CA ALA A 91 3.45 -5.70 9.35
C ALA A 91 3.25 -7.13 9.86
N ASP A 92 2.31 -7.30 10.80
CA ASP A 92 1.86 -8.58 11.36
C ASP A 92 0.34 -8.63 11.32
N ILE A 93 -0.23 -9.70 10.75
CA ILE A 93 -1.68 -9.92 10.66
C ILE A 93 -2.04 -11.14 11.50
N LYS A 94 -3.01 -10.95 12.41
CA LYS A 94 -3.56 -12.01 13.25
C LYS A 94 -5.07 -12.03 13.15
N GLU A 95 -5.65 -13.19 13.40
CA GLU A 95 -7.09 -13.32 13.60
C GLU A 95 -7.42 -13.03 15.06
N GLY A 96 -8.38 -12.13 15.26
CA GLY A 96 -8.95 -11.76 16.55
C GLY A 96 -10.25 -12.51 16.84
N ALA A 97 -10.92 -12.13 17.92
CA ALA A 97 -12.22 -12.67 18.24
C ALA A 97 -13.27 -12.29 17.18
N ARG A 98 -14.28 -13.15 16.98
CA ARG A 98 -15.43 -12.90 16.10
C ARG A 98 -15.08 -12.60 14.63
N GLY A 99 -13.99 -13.19 14.12
CA GLY A 99 -13.58 -13.01 12.72
C GLY A 99 -13.01 -11.62 12.41
N THR A 100 -12.63 -10.84 13.42
CA THR A 100 -11.90 -9.58 13.20
C THR A 100 -10.46 -9.89 12.78
N VAL A 101 -9.96 -9.20 11.76
CA VAL A 101 -8.56 -9.27 11.34
C VAL A 101 -7.81 -8.10 11.99
N ILE A 102 -6.77 -8.43 12.75
CA ILE A 102 -5.94 -7.46 13.47
C ILE A 102 -4.63 -7.29 12.69
N LEU A 103 -4.42 -6.11 12.11
CA LEU A 103 -3.16 -5.73 11.48
C LEU A 103 -2.37 -4.82 12.41
N THR A 104 -1.21 -5.26 12.86
CA THR A 104 -0.24 -4.43 13.57
C THR A 104 0.82 -3.94 12.61
N LEU A 105 0.99 -2.62 12.54
CA LEU A 105 2.01 -1.96 11.74
C LEU A 105 2.99 -1.23 12.63
N ARG A 106 4.28 -1.35 12.32
CA ARG A 106 5.37 -0.60 12.96
C ARG A 106 6.26 0.05 11.90
N TRP A 107 6.76 1.23 12.20
CA TRP A 107 7.74 1.94 11.39
C TRP A 107 8.82 2.53 12.30
N LYS A 108 10.02 2.75 11.75
CA LYS A 108 11.02 3.55 12.45
C LYS A 108 10.76 5.02 12.08
N ASN A 109 10.80 5.91 13.06
CA ASN A 109 11.00 7.33 12.74
C ASN A 109 12.39 7.44 12.09
N THR A 110 12.42 7.72 10.78
CA THR A 110 13.60 8.31 10.13
C THR A 110 13.76 9.75 10.55
#